data_AF-A0A7X3PN02-F1
#
_entry.id   AF-A0A7X3PN02-F1
#
_cell.length_a   1.000
_cell.length_b   1.000
_cell.length_c   1.000
_cell.angle_alpha   90.00
_cell.angle_beta   90.00
_cell.angle_gamma   90.00
#
_symmetry.space_group_name_H-M   'P 1'
#
loop_
_entity.id
_entity.type
_entity.pdbx_description
1 polymer ?
#
loop_
_entity_poly.entity_id
_entity_poly.type
_entity_poly.pdbx_seq_one_letter_code
_entity_poly.pdbx_strand_id
1 'polypeptide(L)' 'MDKIKMGVIGCRVGRTWVAGAHVGEDTIAWAVADLDRDLARQVAEANDVPRVYGDYRELLADDEVEAVGVATAPDVR' A
#
# COMPACT_ATOMS: atom_id res chain seq x y z
N MET A 1 -18.95 10.41 -4.57
CA MET A 1 -17.92 10.61 -3.53
C MET A 1 -16.64 10.10 -4.14
N ASP A 2 -15.52 10.78 -3.93
CA ASP A 2 -14.24 10.32 -4.47
C ASP A 2 -13.79 9.07 -3.70
N LYS A 3 -13.10 8.15 -4.39
CA LYS A 3 -12.58 6.91 -3.79
C LYS A 3 -11.45 7.24 -2.82
N ILE A 4 -11.46 6.59 -1.65
CA ILE A 4 -10.40 6.69 -0.64
C ILE A 4 -9.10 6.12 -1.20
N LYS A 5 -8.06 6.95 -1.24
CA LYS A 5 -6.69 6.61 -1.65
C LYS A 5 -5.99 5.83 -0.53
N MET A 6 -5.94 4.51 -0.69
CA MET A 6 -5.37 3.59 0.28
C MET A 6 -3.85 3.41 0.08
N GLY A 7 -3.09 3.58 1.15
CA GLY A 7 -1.70 3.12 1.26
C GLY A 7 -1.61 1.74 1.93
N VAL A 8 -0.73 0.86 1.47
CA VAL A 8 -0.49 -0.45 2.09
C VAL A 8 0.96 -0.59 2.56
N ILE A 9 1.15 -0.88 3.84
CA ILE A 9 2.47 -1.05 4.48
C ILE A 9 2.70 -2.55 4.72
N GLY A 10 3.70 -3.12 4.05
CA GLY A 10 4.00 -4.55 4.04
C GLY A 10 3.34 -5.27 2.87
N CYS A 11 4.12 -5.64 1.86
CA CYS A 11 3.66 -6.16 0.57
C CYS A 11 3.50 -7.69 0.51
N ARG A 12 3.92 -8.45 1.53
CA ARG A 12 3.73 -9.92 1.53
C ARG A 12 2.25 -10.31 1.54
N VAL A 13 1.58 -10.15 2.68
CA VAL A 13 0.12 -10.37 2.76
C VAL A 13 -0.61 -9.14 2.19
N GLY A 14 -0.05 -7.94 2.35
CA GLY A 14 -0.68 -6.70 1.91
C GLY A 14 -0.93 -6.60 0.40
N ARG A 15 -0.23 -7.35 -0.46
CA ARG A 15 -0.57 -7.42 -1.90
C ARG A 15 -2.03 -7.81 -2.16
N THR A 16 -2.63 -8.63 -1.30
CA THR A 16 -4.05 -8.99 -1.40
C THR A 16 -4.95 -7.81 -1.05
N TRP A 17 -4.50 -6.93 -0.15
CA TRP A 17 -5.23 -5.71 0.22
C TRP A 17 -5.12 -4.65 -0.88
N VAL A 18 -3.96 -4.55 -1.55
CA VAL A 18 -3.77 -3.74 -2.76
C VAL A 18 -4.77 -4.15 -3.84
N ALA A 19 -4.82 -5.44 -4.19
CA ALA A 19 -5.77 -5.94 -5.18
C ALA A 19 -7.24 -5.70 -4.76
N GLY A 20 -7.55 -5.93 -3.47
CA GLY A 20 -8.89 -5.70 -2.92
C GLY A 20 -9.33 -4.23 -2.97
N ALA A 21 -8.40 -3.28 -2.80
CA ALA A 21 -8.70 -1.85 -2.84
C ALA A 21 -9.20 -1.40 -4.23
N HIS A 22 -8.79 -2.06 -5.32
CA HIS A 22 -9.34 -1.76 -6.66
C HIS A 22 -10.73 -2.32 -6.90
N VAL A 23 -11.08 -3.42 -6.21
CA VAL A 23 -12.40 -4.05 -6.31
C VAL A 23 -13.46 -3.27 -5.54
N GLY A 24 -13.07 -2.59 -4.45
CA GLY A 24 -13.97 -1.78 -3.65
C GLY A 24 -14.57 -0.59 -4.42
N GLU A 25 -15.86 -0.32 -4.19
CA GLU A 25 -16.54 0.85 -4.78
C GLU A 25 -16.00 2.17 -4.20
N ASP A 26 -15.60 2.15 -2.93
CA ASP A 26 -15.19 3.34 -2.17
C ASP A 26 -13.67 3.52 -2.03
N THR A 27 -12.86 2.65 -2.64
CA THR A 27 -11.39 2.66 -2.47
C THR A 27 -10.64 2.58 -3.79
N ILE A 28 -9.37 2.97 -3.75
CA ILE A 28 -8.36 2.74 -4.79
C ILE A 28 -6.99 2.54 -4.12
N ALA A 29 -6.17 1.62 -4.63
CA ALA A 29 -4.79 1.54 -4.15
C ALA A 29 -3.98 2.71 -4.71
N TRP A 30 -3.31 3.45 -3.81
CA TRP A 30 -2.57 4.66 -4.14
C TRP A 30 -1.08 4.51 -3.90
N ALA A 31 -0.71 3.86 -2.80
CA ALA A 31 0.68 3.72 -2.40
C ALA A 31 0.97 2.34 -1.79
N VAL A 32 2.21 1.87 -1.97
CA VAL A 32 2.75 0.73 -1.21
C VAL A 32 4.08 1.08 -0.57
N ALA A 33 4.34 0.51 0.61
CA ALA A 33 5.63 0.60 1.28
C ALA A 33 6.09 -0.77 1.78
N ASP A 34 7.33 -1.14 1.47
CA ASP A 34 7.98 -2.32 2.05
C ASP A 34 9.49 -2.08 2.17
N LEU A 35 10.13 -2.70 3.17
CA LEU A 35 11.59 -2.69 3.30
C LEU A 35 12.24 -3.46 2.14
N ASP A 36 11.55 -4.48 1.62
CA ASP A 36 11.90 -5.15 0.37
C ASP A 36 11.41 -4.32 -0.82
N ARG A 37 12.29 -3.45 -1.31
CA ARG A 37 11.98 -2.50 -2.41
C ARG A 37 11.62 -3.20 -3.72
N ASP A 38 12.19 -4.38 -3.97
CA ASP A 38 11.91 -5.11 -5.21
C ASP A 38 10.52 -5.75 -5.14
N LEU A 39 10.15 -6.30 -3.98
CA LEU A 39 8.77 -6.75 -3.73
C LEU A 39 7.77 -5.59 -3.83
N ALA A 40 8.08 -4.42 -3.25
CA ALA A 40 7.20 -3.25 -3.33
C ALA A 40 6.93 -2.81 -4.78
N ARG A 41 7.98 -2.75 -5.61
CA ARG A 41 7.86 -2.43 -7.05
C ARG A 41 7.04 -3.47 -7.79
N GLN A 42 7.31 -4.76 -7.59
CA GLN A 42 6.56 -5.84 -8.25
C GLN A 42 5.07 -5.78 -7.93
N VAL A 43 4.71 -5.53 -6.65
CA VAL A 43 3.30 -5.40 -6.25
C VAL A 43 2.66 -4.16 -6.87
N ALA A 44 3.37 -3.04 -6.92
CA ALA A 44 2.86 -1.82 -7.51
C ALA A 44 2.63 -1.96 -9.01
N GLU A 45 3.59 -2.50 -9.75
CA GLU A 45 3.47 -2.77 -11.19
C GLU A 45 2.33 -3.74 -11.50
N ALA A 46 2.17 -4.80 -10.71
CA ALA A 46 1.12 -5.80 -10.92
C ALA A 46 -0.30 -5.30 -10.62
N ASN A 47 -0.45 -4.14 -9.96
CA ASN A 47 -1.74 -3.60 -9.55
C ASN A 47 -1.92 -2.12 -9.96
N ASP A 48 -1.09 -1.58 -10.85
CA ASP A 48 -1.16 -0.18 -11.30
C ASP A 48 -1.12 0.86 -10.15
N VAL A 49 -0.33 0.60 -9.11
CA VAL A 49 -0.17 1.50 -7.96
C VAL A 49 0.87 2.59 -8.30
N PRO A 50 0.51 3.88 -8.23
CA PRO A 50 1.38 4.96 -8.71
C PRO A 50 2.55 5.33 -7.77
N ARG A 51 2.50 4.97 -6.48
CA ARG A 51 3.52 5.36 -5.49
C ARG A 51 4.15 4.14 -4.81
N VAL A 52 5.48 4.12 -4.74
CA VAL A 52 6.28 3.06 -4.09
C VAL A 52 7.28 3.70 -3.15
N TYR A 53 7.27 3.26 -1.89
CA TYR A 53 8.15 3.76 -0.84
C TYR A 53 9.00 2.64 -0.22
N GLY A 54 10.22 2.98 0.17
CA GLY A 54 11.13 2.04 0.85
C GLY A 54 11.07 2.15 2.37
N ASP A 55 10.48 3.22 2.89
CA ASP A 55 10.17 3.42 4.31
C ASP A 55 8.69 3.79 4.44
N TYR A 56 7.99 3.15 5.37
CA TYR A 56 6.58 3.43 5.64
C TYR A 56 6.35 4.87 6.09
N ARG A 57 7.35 5.54 6.68
CA ARG A 57 7.25 6.94 7.09
C ARG A 57 7.15 7.89 5.89
N GLU A 58 7.75 7.53 4.75
CA GLU A 58 7.62 8.29 3.51
C GLU A 58 6.19 8.19 2.98
N LEU A 59 5.59 6.99 3.03
CA LEU A 59 4.17 6.79 2.69
C LEU A 59 3.25 7.57 3.63
N LEU A 60 3.51 7.57 4.94
CA LEU A 60 2.72 8.33 5.92
C LEU A 60 2.88 9.85 5.78
N ALA A 61 3.91 10.32 5.08
CA ALA A 61 4.13 11.74 4.79
C ALA A 61 3.53 12.17 3.44
N ASP A 62 2.95 11.25 2.66
CA ASP A 62 2.23 11.57 1.43
C ASP A 62 0.82 12.06 1.79
N ASP A 63 0.61 13.37 1.67
CA ASP A 63 -0.69 14.02 1.94
C ASP A 63 -1.81 13.55 0.98
N GLU A 64 -1.48 12.83 -0.11
CA GLU A 64 -2.48 12.19 -0.97
C GLU A 64 -2.97 10.84 -0.43
N VAL A 65 -2.31 10.23 0.57
CA VAL A 65 -2.76 8.98 1.22
C VAL A 65 -3.80 9.29 2.29
N GLU A 66 -5.02 8.79 2.10
CA GLU A 66 -6.16 9.11 2.99
C GLU A 66 -6.36 8.07 4.10
N ALA A 67 -5.92 6.83 3.87
CA ALA A 67 -5.98 5.75 4.85
C ALA A 67 -4.90 4.70 4.59
N VAL A 68 -4.49 3.98 5.65
CA VAL A 68 -3.44 2.96 5.57
C VAL A 68 -3.87 1.60 6.07
N GLY A 69 -3.51 0.56 5.32
CA GLY A 69 -3.55 -0.83 5.75
C GLY A 69 -2.17 -1.29 6.21
N VAL A 70 -2.02 -1.63 7.49
CA VAL A 70 -0.77 -2.16 8.05
C VAL A 70 -0.80 -3.70 8.00
N ALA A 71 -0.07 -4.28 7.06
CA ALA A 71 0.03 -5.72 6.81
C ALA A 71 1.46 -6.25 7.07
N THR A 72 2.17 -5.62 8.01
CA THR A 72 3.48 -6.09 8.48
C THR A 72 3.32 -7.26 9.45
N ALA A 73 4.37 -8.06 9.61
CA ALA A 73 4.40 -9.04 10.70
C ALA A 73 4.34 -8.30 12.05
N PRO A 74 3.60 -8.80 13.04
CA PRO A 74 3.67 -8.27 14.39
C PRO A 74 5.09 -8.45 14.93
N ASP A 75 5.52 -7.54 15.80
CA ASP A 75 6.73 -7.79 16.57
C ASP A 75 6.47 -8.95 17.54
N VAL A 76 7.31 -9.97 17.50
CA VAL A 76 7.21 -11.20 18.31
C VAL A 76 8.35 -11.30 19.32
N ARG A 77 9.05 -10.20 19.55
CA ARG A 77 10.11 -10.07 20.57
C ARG A 77 9.56 -10.01 21.98
#